data_AF-A0AAJ2H4H2-F1
#
_entry.id   AF-A0AAJ2H4H2-F1
#
_cell.length_a   1.000
_cell.length_b   1.000
_cell.length_c   1.000
_cell.angle_alpha   90.00
_cell.angle_beta   90.00
_cell.angle_gamma   90.00
#
_symmetry.space_group_name_H-M   'P 1'
#
loop_
_entity.id
_entity.type
_entity.pdbx_description
1 polymer ?
#
loop_
_entity_poly.entity_id
_entity_poly.type
_entity_poly.pdbx_seq_one_letter_code
_entity_poly.pdbx_strand_id
1 'polypeptide(L)'
;YAGAPLTSSSGHHLGTLCVLDTKARTISDEQLDALRILAHQVMAHLELRKSHQALEMNNEKLREINASKDKFFSIIAHDLRAPFHGILGFSEVLETEIEELDEKGIRDIAGYLRSTAHATFRLLENLLQWA
;
A
#
# COMPACT_ATOMS: atom_id res chain seq x y z
N TYR A 1 38.96 -26.73 -17.85
CA TYR A 1 37.86 -25.75 -17.66
C TYR A 1 36.67 -26.22 -18.47
N ALA A 2 35.48 -26.19 -17.88
CA ALA A 2 34.20 -26.40 -18.57
C ALA A 2 33.18 -25.41 -17.99
N GLY A 3 32.23 -24.95 -18.81
CA GLY A 3 31.24 -23.97 -18.36
C GLY A 3 29.88 -24.18 -19.04
N ALA A 4 28.83 -23.84 -18.31
CA ALA A 4 27.47 -23.74 -18.85
C ALA A 4 26.91 -22.34 -18.59
N PRO A 5 26.24 -21.74 -19.57
CA PRO A 5 25.75 -20.38 -19.47
C PRO A 5 24.63 -20.24 -18.43
N LEU A 6 24.67 -19.15 -17.67
CA LEU A 6 23.59 -18.74 -16.76
C LEU A 6 22.67 -17.78 -17.51
N THR A 7 21.67 -18.34 -18.19
CA THR A 7 20.72 -17.58 -19.01
C THR A 7 19.38 -17.45 -18.29
N SER A 8 18.88 -16.23 -18.15
CA SER A 8 17.54 -15.98 -17.61
C SER A 8 16.44 -16.50 -18.54
N SER A 9 15.23 -16.66 -18.00
CA SER A 9 14.02 -16.98 -18.77
C SER A 9 13.73 -15.97 -19.90
N SER A 10 14.22 -14.75 -19.77
CA SER A 10 14.12 -13.69 -20.80
C SER A 10 15.22 -13.73 -21.88
N GLY A 11 16.13 -14.70 -21.83
CA GLY A 11 17.23 -14.86 -22.79
C GLY A 11 18.51 -14.06 -22.46
N HIS A 12 18.51 -13.25 -21.40
CA HIS A 12 19.71 -12.52 -20.98
C HIS A 12 20.76 -13.46 -20.35
N HIS A 13 22.01 -13.35 -20.80
CA HIS A 13 23.17 -14.01 -20.19
C HIS A 13 23.64 -13.22 -18.97
N LEU A 14 23.53 -13.83 -17.79
CA LEU A 14 23.92 -13.22 -16.52
C LEU A 14 25.30 -13.69 -16.04
N GLY A 15 25.83 -14.76 -16.62
CA GLY A 15 27.14 -15.29 -16.28
C GLY A 15 27.35 -16.72 -16.80
N THR A 16 28.23 -17.46 -16.14
CA THR A 16 28.55 -18.85 -16.49
C THR A 16 28.82 -19.65 -15.22
N LEU A 17 28.23 -20.84 -15.12
CA LEU A 17 28.59 -21.83 -14.11
C LEU A 17 29.79 -22.61 -14.63
N CYS A 18 30.91 -22.54 -13.90
CA CYS A 18 32.18 -23.08 -14.37
C CYS A 18 32.73 -24.14 -13.42
N VAL A 19 33.34 -25.17 -14.00
CA VAL A 19 34.16 -26.16 -13.29
C VAL A 19 35.60 -26.03 -13.78
N LEU A 20 36.52 -25.93 -12.81
CA LEU A 20 37.94 -25.67 -13.01
C LEU A 20 38.76 -26.80 -12.40
N ASP A 21 39.85 -27.16 -13.06
CA ASP A 21 40.87 -28.06 -12.51
C ASP A 21 42.25 -27.59 -12.98
N THR A 22 43.28 -27.88 -12.16
CA THR A 22 44.70 -27.61 -12.42
C THR A 22 45.35 -28.66 -13.32
N LYS A 23 44.71 -29.83 -13.49
CA LYS A 23 45.14 -30.88 -14.43
C LYS A 23 44.17 -31.00 -15.59
N ALA A 24 44.69 -31.27 -16.79
CA ALA A 24 43.86 -31.51 -17.97
C ALA A 24 42.98 -32.75 -17.77
N ARG A 25 41.68 -32.61 -18.03
CA ARG A 25 40.69 -33.69 -17.99
C ARG A 25 39.79 -33.62 -19.21
N THR A 26 39.28 -34.78 -19.61
CA THR A 26 38.22 -34.90 -20.60
C THR A 26 36.87 -34.88 -19.88
N ILE A 27 35.92 -34.11 -20.40
CA ILE A 27 34.53 -34.10 -19.91
C ILE A 27 33.71 -35.05 -20.78
N SER A 28 32.85 -35.87 -20.16
CA SER A 28 31.88 -36.68 -20.91
C SER A 28 30.64 -35.87 -21.27
N ASP A 29 29.85 -36.36 -22.23
CA ASP A 29 28.57 -35.75 -22.60
C ASP A 29 27.59 -35.72 -21.40
N GLU A 30 27.56 -36.80 -20.60
CA GLU A 30 26.76 -36.85 -19.36
C GLU A 30 27.16 -35.77 -18.35
N GLN A 31 28.45 -35.50 -18.21
CA GLN A 31 28.96 -34.43 -17.33
C GLN A 31 28.62 -33.05 -17.87
N LEU A 32 28.63 -32.86 -19.19
CA LEU A 32 28.25 -31.62 -19.84
C LEU A 32 26.75 -31.35 -19.66
N ASP A 33 25.91 -32.37 -19.82
CA ASP A 33 24.47 -32.26 -19.57
C ASP A 33 24.15 -32.03 -18.10
N ALA A 34 24.85 -32.70 -17.18
CA ALA A 34 24.75 -32.40 -15.75
C ALA A 34 25.11 -30.93 -15.45
N LEU A 35 26.17 -30.40 -16.06
CA LEU A 35 26.57 -28.99 -15.90
C LEU A 35 25.51 -28.02 -16.42
N ARG A 36 24.84 -28.34 -17.54
CA ARG A 36 23.72 -27.55 -18.08
C ARG A 36 22.50 -27.59 -17.17
N ILE A 37 22.13 -28.76 -16.65
CA ILE A 37 21.03 -28.92 -15.69
C ILE A 37 21.30 -28.09 -14.43
N LEU A 38 22.52 -28.14 -13.90
CA LEU A 38 22.90 -27.33 -12.74
C LEU A 38 22.84 -25.83 -13.04
N ALA A 39 23.28 -25.38 -14.22
CA ALA A 39 23.17 -23.98 -14.61
C ALA A 39 21.71 -23.51 -14.67
N HIS A 40 20.81 -24.32 -15.23
CA HIS A 40 19.37 -24.03 -15.23
C HIS A 40 18.80 -23.98 -13.80
N GLN A 41 19.18 -24.92 -12.93
CA GLN A 41 18.71 -24.95 -11.54
C GLN A 41 19.18 -23.72 -10.76
N VAL A 42 20.44 -23.31 -10.94
CA VAL A 42 20.99 -22.08 -10.36
C VAL A 42 20.19 -20.87 -10.83
N MET A 43 19.90 -20.77 -12.14
CA MET A 43 19.09 -19.68 -12.68
C MET A 43 17.68 -19.65 -12.10
N ALA A 44 17.01 -20.80 -12.01
CA ALA A 44 15.69 -20.90 -11.41
C ALA A 44 15.68 -20.42 -9.95
N HIS A 45 16.69 -20.80 -9.15
CA HIS A 45 16.82 -20.33 -7.77
C HIS A 45 17.11 -18.83 -7.67
N LEU A 46 17.95 -18.28 -8.57
CA LEU A 46 18.24 -16.84 -8.60
C LEU A 46 16.99 -16.02 -8.95
N GLU A 47 16.23 -16.46 -9.95
CA GLU A 47 14.98 -15.81 -10.35
C GLU A 47 13.92 -15.89 -9.26
N LEU A 48 13.75 -17.05 -8.62
CA LEU A 48 12.84 -17.22 -7.49
C LEU A 48 13.20 -16.29 -6.34
N ARG A 49 14.49 -16.22 -5.97
CA ARG A 49 14.97 -15.35 -4.89
C ARG A 49 14.72 -13.87 -5.22
N LYS A 50 15.00 -13.45 -6.46
CA LYS A 50 14.74 -12.09 -6.92
C LYS A 50 13.25 -11.75 -6.83
N SER A 51 12.38 -12.65 -7.30
CA SER A 51 10.93 -12.46 -7.23
C SER A 51 10.42 -12.40 -5.79
N HIS A 52 10.95 -13.24 -4.90
CA HIS A 52 10.59 -13.24 -3.48
C HIS A 52 10.96 -11.91 -2.82
N GLN A 53 12.18 -11.42 -3.02
CA GLN A 53 12.62 -10.14 -2.47
C GLN A 53 11.79 -8.97 -2.99
N ALA A 54 11.45 -8.98 -4.28
CA ALA A 54 10.56 -7.96 -4.85
C ALA A 54 9.16 -8.01 -4.26
N LEU A 55 8.63 -9.22 -4.03
CA LEU A 55 7.33 -9.42 -3.40
C LEU A 55 7.32 -8.94 -1.94
N GLU A 56 8.35 -9.27 -1.16
CA GLU A 56 8.51 -8.81 0.22
C GLU A 56 8.56 -7.28 0.30
N MET A 57 9.41 -6.65 -0.52
CA MET A 57 9.53 -5.19 -0.56
C MET A 57 8.20 -4.52 -0.97
N ASN A 58 7.47 -5.09 -1.92
CA ASN A 58 6.16 -4.58 -2.30
C ASN A 58 5.12 -4.78 -1.19
N ASN A 59 5.17 -5.89 -0.45
CA ASN A 59 4.28 -6.16 0.68
C ASN A 59 4.52 -5.14 1.81
N GLU A 60 5.78 -4.85 2.13
CA GLU A 60 6.15 -3.83 3.10
C GLU A 60 5.62 -2.44 2.70
N LYS A 61 5.85 -2.02 1.46
CA LYS A 61 5.30 -0.75 0.94
C LYS A 61 3.78 -0.71 1.00
N LEU A 62 3.10 -1.80 0.64
CA LEU A 62 1.65 -1.89 0.74
C LEU A 62 1.17 -1.76 2.19
N ARG A 63 1.86 -2.39 3.14
CA ARG A 63 1.55 -2.26 4.57
C ARG A 63 1.74 -0.83 5.05
N GLU A 64 2.82 -0.16 4.67
CA GLU A 64 3.07 1.24 5.02
C GLU A 64 2.00 2.17 4.46
N ILE A 65 1.66 2.03 3.18
CA ILE A 65 0.60 2.82 2.52
C ILE A 65 -0.74 2.55 3.20
N ASN A 66 -1.07 1.29 3.50
CA ASN A 66 -2.33 0.94 4.14
C ASN A 66 -2.40 1.48 5.57
N ALA A 67 -1.31 1.41 6.34
CA ALA A 67 -1.24 2.01 7.68
C ALA A 67 -1.38 3.53 7.64
N SER A 68 -0.76 4.20 6.66
CA SER A 68 -0.93 5.64 6.45
C SER A 68 -2.38 6.00 6.08
N LYS A 69 -3.01 5.18 5.24
CA LYS A 69 -4.42 5.32 4.86
C LYS A 69 -5.35 5.15 6.06
N ASP A 70 -5.13 4.12 6.88
CA ASP A 70 -5.94 3.86 8.08
C ASP A 70 -5.81 5.01 9.10
N LYS A 71 -4.58 5.52 9.29
CA LYS A 71 -4.34 6.71 10.12
C LYS A 71 -5.08 7.94 9.59
N PHE A 72 -5.04 8.17 8.28
CA PHE A 72 -5.75 9.27 7.64
C PHE A 72 -7.27 9.17 7.86
N PHE A 73 -7.87 7.99 7.62
CA PHE A 73 -9.29 7.77 7.89
C PHE A 73 -9.66 7.94 9.37
N SER A 74 -8.78 7.54 10.30
CA SER A 74 -9.00 7.74 11.73
C SER A 74 -9.07 9.23 12.10
N ILE A 75 -8.17 10.05 11.55
CA ILE A 75 -8.17 11.51 11.75
C ILE A 75 -9.45 12.12 11.21
N ILE A 76 -9.84 11.76 9.98
CA ILE A 76 -11.09 12.24 9.36
C ILE A 76 -12.30 11.90 10.21
N ALA A 77 -12.40 10.64 10.66
CA ALA A 77 -13.53 10.20 11.46
C ALA A 77 -13.64 11.00 12.78
N HIS A 78 -12.51 11.31 13.42
CA HIS A 78 -12.49 12.18 14.59
C HIS A 78 -12.97 13.60 14.25
N ASP A 79 -12.41 14.19 13.20
CA ASP A 79 -12.68 15.59 12.82
C ASP A 79 -14.10 15.80 12.29
N LEU A 80 -14.73 14.76 11.73
CA LEU A 80 -16.15 14.77 11.37
C LEU A 80 -17.06 14.56 12.58
N ARG A 81 -16.65 13.77 13.59
CA ARG A 81 -17.50 13.48 14.76
C ARG A 81 -17.84 14.75 15.55
N ALA A 82 -16.87 15.65 15.73
CA ALA A 82 -17.06 16.89 16.47
C ALA A 82 -18.20 17.78 15.91
N PRO A 83 -18.21 18.15 14.61
CA PRO A 83 -19.31 18.94 14.06
C PRO A 83 -20.63 18.17 14.00
N PHE A 84 -20.62 16.84 13.80
CA PHE A 84 -21.86 16.05 13.86
C PHE A 84 -22.49 16.05 15.25
N HIS A 85 -21.70 15.96 16.33
CA HIS A 85 -22.24 16.12 17.68
C HIS A 85 -22.88 17.50 17.89
N GLY A 86 -22.24 18.56 17.39
CA GLY A 86 -22.81 19.90 17.44
C GLY A 86 -24.11 20.01 16.66
N ILE A 87 -24.14 19.52 15.41
CA ILE A 87 -25.33 19.55 14.57
C ILE A 87 -26.48 18.76 15.22
N LEU A 88 -26.21 17.54 15.68
CA LEU A 88 -27.23 16.68 16.29
C LEU A 88 -27.74 17.29 17.60
N GLY A 89 -26.86 17.70 18.51
CA GLY A 89 -27.27 18.25 19.81
C GLY A 89 -28.09 19.53 19.69
N PHE A 90 -27.70 20.45 18.81
CA PHE A 90 -28.49 21.66 18.58
C PHE A 90 -29.78 21.42 17.79
N SER A 91 -29.81 20.38 16.95
CA SER A 91 -31.07 19.96 16.30
C SER A 91 -32.03 19.35 17.32
N GLU A 92 -31.52 18.58 18.29
CA GLU A 92 -32.30 18.02 19.39
C GLU A 92 -32.86 19.14 20.29
N VAL A 93 -32.05 20.14 20.66
CA VAL A 93 -32.55 21.33 21.39
C VAL A 93 -33.66 22.05 20.64
N LEU A 94 -33.52 22.24 19.32
CA LEU A 94 -34.59 22.81 18.50
C LEU A 94 -35.81 21.89 18.35
N GLU A 95 -35.69 20.59 18.57
CA GLU A 95 -36.82 19.66 18.54
C GLU A 95 -37.57 19.66 19.87
N THR A 96 -36.83 19.68 20.98
CA THR A 96 -37.38 19.46 22.33
C THR A 96 -37.77 20.76 23.05
N GLU A 97 -37.11 21.88 22.78
CA GLU A 97 -37.23 23.12 23.56
C GLU A 97 -37.70 24.33 22.71
N ILE A 98 -38.19 24.11 21.49
CA ILE A 98 -38.51 25.20 20.55
C ILE A 98 -39.53 26.22 21.05
N GLU A 99 -40.49 25.78 21.87
CA GLU A 99 -41.54 26.63 22.45
C GLU A 99 -41.00 27.51 23.59
N GLU A 100 -39.87 27.13 24.19
CA GLU A 100 -39.21 27.84 25.29
C GLU A 100 -38.13 28.83 24.80
N LEU A 101 -37.69 28.68 23.54
CA LEU A 101 -36.69 29.54 22.92
C LEU A 101 -37.30 30.85 22.42
N ASP A 102 -36.58 31.94 22.62
CA ASP A 102 -36.92 33.21 21.99
C ASP A 102 -36.46 33.25 20.52
N GLU A 103 -36.96 34.23 19.77
CA GLU A 103 -36.66 34.37 18.34
C GLU A 103 -35.15 34.55 18.07
N LYS A 104 -34.42 35.08 19.06
CA LYS A 104 -32.96 35.22 19.00
C LYS A 104 -32.27 33.88 19.16
N GLY A 105 -32.63 33.08 20.16
CA GLY A 105 -32.08 31.74 20.41
C GLY A 105 -32.29 30.81 19.22
N ILE A 106 -33.49 30.82 18.62
CA ILE A 106 -33.76 30.04 17.39
C ILE A 106 -32.83 30.48 16.25
N ARG A 107 -32.65 31.79 16.05
CA ARG A 107 -31.74 32.32 15.02
C ARG A 107 -30.28 31.98 15.28
N ASP A 108 -29.82 32.06 16.53
CA ASP A 108 -28.45 31.74 16.91
C ASP A 108 -28.15 30.26 16.68
N ILE A 109 -29.06 29.36 17.07
CA ILE A 109 -28.92 27.92 16.83
C ILE A 109 -28.97 27.61 15.32
N ALA A 110 -29.92 28.16 14.57
CA ALA A 110 -30.00 27.96 13.12
C ALA A 110 -28.73 28.48 12.41
N GLY A 111 -28.18 29.61 12.86
CA GLY A 111 -26.91 30.14 12.39
C GLY A 111 -25.73 29.21 12.67
N TYR A 112 -25.64 28.67 13.89
CA TYR A 112 -24.64 27.68 14.27
C TYR A 112 -24.73 26.42 13.40
N LEU A 113 -25.93 25.83 13.27
CA LEU A 113 -26.17 24.64 12.45
C LEU A 113 -25.73 24.86 11.00
N ARG A 114 -26.14 25.98 10.39
CA ARG A 114 -25.75 26.33 9.02
C ARG A 114 -24.24 26.51 8.87
N SER A 115 -23.61 27.24 9.78
CA SER A 115 -22.16 27.49 9.72
C SER A 115 -21.35 26.19 9.87
N THR A 116 -21.76 25.33 10.80
CA THR A 116 -21.13 24.03 11.08
C THR A 116 -21.33 23.06 9.92
N ALA A 117 -22.55 22.97 9.37
CA ALA A 117 -22.84 22.15 8.20
C ALA A 117 -21.99 22.56 6.98
N HIS A 118 -21.87 23.87 6.71
CA HIS A 118 -21.01 24.36 5.63
C HIS A 118 -19.52 24.07 5.89
N ALA A 119 -19.04 24.22 7.13
CA ALA A 119 -17.64 23.91 7.46
C ALA A 119 -17.33 22.43 7.25
N THR A 120 -18.21 21.54 7.72
CA THR A 120 -18.09 20.08 7.55
C THR A 120 -18.17 19.66 6.10
N PHE A 121 -19.07 20.27 5.32
CA PHE A 121 -19.18 20.01 3.90
C PHE A 121 -17.91 20.42 3.14
N ARG A 122 -17.31 21.58 3.44
CA ARG A 122 -16.02 21.97 2.86
C ARG A 122 -14.89 21.00 3.23
N LEU A 123 -14.87 20.50 4.46
CA LEU A 123 -13.89 19.48 4.86
C LEU A 123 -14.09 18.20 4.03
N LEU A 124 -15.32 17.75 3.84
CA LEU A 124 -15.63 16.61 2.97
C LEU A 124 -15.19 16.84 1.51
N GLU A 125 -15.45 18.02 0.94
CA GLU A 125 -15.01 18.37 -0.42
C GLU A 125 -13.48 18.37 -0.55
N ASN A 126 -12.77 18.94 0.43
CA ASN A 126 -11.31 18.90 0.46
C ASN A 126 -10.78 17.47 0.51
N LEU A 127 -11.43 16.58 1.26
CA LEU A 127 -11.07 15.16 1.32
C LEU A 127 -11.30 14.44 -0.01
N LEU A 128 -12.40 14.74 -0.70
CA LEU A 128 -12.73 14.14 -2.01
C LEU A 128 -11.82 14.62 -3.15
N GLN A 129 -11.23 15.82 -3.04
CA GLN A 129 -10.22 16.28 -4.01
C GLN A 129 -8.87 15.56 -3.87
N TRP A 130 -8.61 14.94 -2.71
CA TRP A 130 -7.35 14.26 -2.41
C TRP A 130 -7.42 12.74 -2.59
N ALA A 131 -8.61 12.19 -2.86
CA ALA A 131 -8.86 10.77 -3.11
C ALA A 131 -8.89 10.47 -4.62
#